data_AF-A0AA85BPP8-F1
#
_entry.id   AF-A0AA85BPP8-F1
#
_cell.length_a   1.000
_cell.length_b   1.000
_cell.length_c   1.000
_cell.angle_alpha   90.00
_cell.angle_beta   90.00
_cell.angle_gamma   90.00
#
_symmetry.space_group_name_H-M   'P 1'
#
loop_
_entity.id
_entity.type
_entity.pdbx_description
1 polymer ?
#
loop_
_entity_poly.entity_id
_entity_poly.type
_entity_poly.pdbx_seq_one_letter_code
_entity_poly.pdbx_strand_id
1 'polypeptide(L)'
;MKYSDVVINLTGTDSDTRNFTIEHVHIDAASRIARISKELGVQQLVHVSALCQNKNPPKYVRKPSRYMISKAIGEEEVLRERPDATIFRPAEIWGPHDRFLCYFASRPRRFHRFQNVHIPLWARGKNTVKQPVCIHDLARGIVNSLHNPESLGQIYEAVGPHRYRLDDLVKWIYFICRYLPSEVYVTSMTPLFLARTYIYERVSPNYSHLTFERLERESATDILSGCPTLDDLNVKLSKLEDHINHIVFLYRRQHFYWDALGEFPEPPPPPIQFQ
;
A
#
# COMPACT_ATOMS: atom_id res chain seq x y z
N MET A 1 6.48 20.67 -17.56
CA MET A 1 6.38 19.81 -18.75
C MET A 1 7.01 20.43 -20.00
N LYS A 2 6.85 21.73 -20.29
CA LYS A 2 7.39 22.37 -21.52
C LYS A 2 8.89 22.12 -21.80
N TYR A 3 9.70 21.93 -20.75
CA TYR A 3 11.15 21.68 -20.86
C TYR A 3 11.54 20.35 -20.21
N SER A 4 10.64 19.37 -20.20
CA SER A 4 10.84 18.09 -19.50
C SER A 4 10.87 16.95 -20.51
N ASP A 5 11.94 16.16 -20.51
CA ASP A 5 12.03 14.95 -21.36
C ASP A 5 11.21 13.80 -20.79
N VAL A 6 11.13 13.73 -19.46
CA VAL A 6 10.41 12.69 -18.71
C VAL A 6 9.39 13.33 -17.76
N VAL A 7 8.21 12.72 -17.67
CA VAL A 7 7.18 13.06 -16.68
C VAL A 7 6.86 11.81 -15.87
N ILE A 8 6.95 11.92 -14.54
CA ILE A 8 6.58 10.85 -13.61
C ILE A 8 5.37 11.31 -12.81
N ASN A 9 4.26 10.58 -12.91
CA ASN A 9 3.04 10.87 -12.19
C ASN A 9 2.90 9.97 -10.94
N LEU A 10 3.09 10.58 -9.77
CA LEU A 10 2.90 9.98 -8.45
C LEU A 10 1.67 10.55 -7.71
N THR A 11 0.80 11.30 -8.39
CA THR A 11 -0.37 11.90 -7.74
C THR A 11 -1.36 10.81 -7.33
N GLY A 12 -1.75 10.82 -6.06
CA GLY A 12 -2.75 9.89 -5.54
C GLY A 12 -3.25 10.33 -4.17
N THR A 13 -4.46 9.88 -3.84
CA THR A 13 -5.05 10.11 -2.52
C THR A 13 -5.81 8.88 -2.05
N ASP A 14 -5.75 8.60 -0.74
CA ASP A 14 -6.51 7.51 -0.10
C ASP A 14 -7.96 7.92 0.24
N SER A 15 -8.23 9.23 0.28
CA SER A 15 -9.50 9.79 0.74
C SER A 15 -9.83 11.09 0.01
N ASP A 16 -11.11 11.44 0.01
CA ASP A 16 -11.54 12.75 -0.48
C ASP A 16 -11.01 13.85 0.45
N THR A 17 -10.68 14.99 -0.15
CA THR A 17 -10.44 16.25 0.56
C THR A 17 -11.63 17.18 0.33
N ARG A 18 -11.67 18.32 1.04
CA ARG A 18 -12.75 19.31 0.86
C ARG A 18 -12.89 19.80 -0.59
N ASN A 19 -11.78 19.90 -1.33
CA ASN A 19 -11.76 20.50 -2.66
C ASN A 19 -11.61 19.46 -3.78
N PHE A 20 -11.02 18.30 -3.49
CA PHE A 20 -10.70 17.27 -4.50
C PHE A 20 -11.21 15.91 -4.05
N THR A 21 -11.95 15.25 -4.94
CA THR A 21 -12.37 13.86 -4.77
C THR A 21 -11.30 12.91 -5.30
N ILE A 22 -11.37 11.64 -4.91
CA ILE A 22 -10.53 10.56 -5.40
C ILE A 22 -10.58 10.48 -6.94
N GLU A 23 -11.76 10.63 -7.55
CA GLU A 23 -11.93 10.58 -9.00
C GLU A 23 -11.24 11.74 -9.71
N HIS A 24 -11.32 12.96 -9.16
CA HIS A 24 -10.61 14.11 -9.73
C HIS A 24 -9.09 13.90 -9.75
N VAL A 25 -8.54 13.23 -8.74
CA VAL A 25 -7.09 12.99 -8.62
C VAL A 25 -6.65 11.81 -9.47
N HIS A 26 -7.37 10.69 -9.45
CA HIS A 26 -6.94 9.47 -10.12
C HIS A 26 -7.34 9.43 -11.60
N ILE A 27 -8.45 10.06 -11.99
CA ILE A 27 -8.96 10.03 -13.37
C ILE A 27 -8.62 11.34 -14.07
N ASP A 28 -9.22 12.46 -13.64
CA ASP A 28 -9.12 13.72 -14.37
C ASP A 28 -7.69 14.27 -14.41
N ALA A 29 -6.99 14.25 -13.27
CA ALA A 29 -5.61 14.73 -13.21
C ALA A 29 -4.65 13.82 -13.98
N ALA A 30 -4.82 12.49 -13.89
CA ALA A 30 -3.97 11.54 -14.62
C ALA A 30 -4.17 11.66 -16.14
N SER A 31 -5.42 11.69 -16.61
CA SER A 31 -5.77 11.92 -18.02
C SER A 31 -5.23 13.26 -18.53
N ARG A 32 -5.38 14.33 -17.75
CA ARG A 32 -4.85 15.66 -18.11
C ARG A 32 -3.33 15.66 -18.24
N ILE A 33 -2.63 15.00 -17.31
CA ILE A 33 -1.17 14.85 -17.37
C ILE A 33 -0.77 14.09 -18.65
N ALA A 34 -1.45 12.98 -18.95
CA ALA A 34 -1.17 12.19 -20.14
C ALA A 34 -1.37 12.98 -21.43
N ARG A 35 -2.53 13.65 -21.57
CA ARG A 35 -2.86 14.49 -22.72
C ARG A 35 -1.86 15.64 -22.92
N ILE A 36 -1.55 16.40 -21.87
CA ILE A 36 -0.59 17.52 -21.95
C ILE A 36 0.82 17.00 -22.26
N SER A 37 1.22 15.85 -21.70
CA SER A 37 2.53 15.26 -22.00
C SER A 37 2.68 14.90 -23.48
N LYS A 38 1.59 14.47 -24.12
CA LYS A 38 1.53 14.15 -25.54
C LYS A 38 1.54 15.41 -26.40
N GLU A 39 0.72 16.41 -26.06
CA GLU A 39 0.68 17.71 -26.76
C GLU A 39 2.05 18.41 -26.78
N LEU A 40 2.81 18.30 -25.69
CA LEU A 40 4.14 18.88 -25.54
C LEU A 40 5.27 18.00 -26.07
N GLY A 41 4.99 16.80 -26.56
CA GLY A 41 6.00 15.89 -27.12
C GLY A 41 7.03 15.38 -26.10
N VAL A 42 6.64 15.24 -24.82
CA VAL A 42 7.50 14.62 -23.78
C VAL A 42 7.89 13.22 -24.25
N GLN A 43 9.15 12.82 -24.09
CA GLN A 43 9.65 11.53 -24.60
C GLN A 43 9.06 10.33 -23.85
N GLN A 44 8.97 10.40 -22.53
CA GLN A 44 8.48 9.30 -21.70
C GLN A 44 7.55 9.78 -20.59
N LEU A 45 6.44 9.07 -20.42
CA LEU A 45 5.52 9.24 -19.30
C LEU A 45 5.52 7.97 -18.46
N VAL A 46 5.79 8.11 -17.16
CA VAL A 46 5.62 7.05 -16.17
C VAL A 46 4.41 7.35 -15.30
N HIS A 47 3.48 6.41 -15.17
CA HIS A 47 2.30 6.54 -14.32
C HIS A 47 2.28 5.48 -13.23
N VAL A 48 2.02 5.88 -11.98
CA VAL A 48 1.91 4.94 -10.85
C VAL A 48 0.44 4.72 -10.48
N SER A 49 -0.03 3.52 -10.82
CA SER A 49 -1.37 3.00 -10.52
C SER A 49 -1.35 2.28 -9.16
N ALA A 50 -2.06 1.15 -9.03
CA ALA A 50 -2.03 0.26 -7.88
C ALA A 50 -2.26 -1.19 -8.33
N LEU A 51 -1.65 -2.16 -7.65
CA LEU A 51 -1.85 -3.59 -7.96
C LEU A 51 -3.29 -4.04 -7.77
N CYS A 52 -3.97 -3.50 -6.74
CA CYS A 52 -5.37 -3.81 -6.47
C CYS A 52 -6.38 -3.05 -7.36
N GLN A 53 -5.93 -2.39 -8.43
CA GLN A 53 -6.84 -1.71 -9.35
C GLN A 53 -7.82 -2.73 -9.95
N ASN A 54 -9.12 -2.40 -9.89
CA ASN A 54 -10.18 -3.24 -10.44
C ASN A 54 -11.42 -2.37 -10.65
N LYS A 55 -12.02 -2.41 -11.85
CA LYS A 55 -13.25 -1.68 -12.18
C LYS A 55 -14.47 -2.20 -11.43
N ASN A 56 -14.50 -3.49 -11.09
CA ASN A 56 -15.59 -4.15 -10.39
C ASN A 56 -15.04 -4.91 -9.16
N PRO A 57 -14.49 -4.22 -8.15
CA PRO A 57 -13.93 -4.90 -6.99
C PRO A 57 -15.06 -5.49 -6.14
N PRO A 58 -14.81 -6.64 -5.49
CA PRO A 58 -15.75 -7.18 -4.52
C PRO A 58 -15.95 -6.20 -3.37
N LYS A 59 -17.14 -6.25 -2.77
CA LYS A 59 -17.43 -5.55 -1.52
C LYS A 59 -17.06 -6.46 -0.36
N TYR A 60 -16.19 -5.98 0.53
CA TYR A 60 -15.85 -6.69 1.77
C TYR A 60 -16.70 -6.15 2.93
N VAL A 61 -16.60 -4.86 3.25
CA VAL A 61 -17.15 -4.30 4.49
C VAL A 61 -18.49 -3.59 4.27
N ARG A 62 -18.52 -2.56 3.43
CA ARG A 62 -19.66 -1.65 3.27
C ARG A 62 -19.98 -1.37 1.80
N LYS A 63 -18.99 -1.02 0.98
CA LYS A 63 -19.14 -0.65 -0.43
C LYS A 63 -17.87 -1.02 -1.21
N PRO A 64 -17.96 -1.31 -2.52
CA PRO A 64 -16.77 -1.44 -3.36
C PRO A 64 -15.86 -0.21 -3.22
N SER A 65 -14.55 -0.43 -3.14
CA SER A 65 -13.54 0.62 -2.97
C SER A 65 -13.53 1.57 -4.17
N ARG A 66 -13.74 2.86 -3.92
CA ARG A 66 -13.62 3.91 -4.96
C ARG A 66 -12.17 4.08 -5.41
N TYR A 67 -11.21 3.85 -4.53
CA TYR A 67 -9.79 3.88 -4.83
C TYR A 67 -9.44 2.84 -5.92
N MET A 68 -9.85 1.58 -5.74
CA MET A 68 -9.57 0.51 -6.71
C MET A 68 -10.20 0.79 -8.08
N ILE A 69 -11.43 1.29 -8.09
CA ILE A 69 -12.18 1.63 -9.32
C ILE A 69 -11.54 2.81 -10.03
N SER A 70 -11.27 3.90 -9.30
CA SER A 70 -10.72 5.14 -9.87
C SER A 70 -9.30 4.94 -10.40
N LYS A 71 -8.46 4.12 -9.74
CA LYS A 71 -7.14 3.75 -10.27
C LYS A 71 -7.26 2.94 -11.57
N ALA A 72 -8.21 2.02 -11.66
CA ALA A 72 -8.44 1.23 -12.88
C ALA A 72 -8.90 2.09 -14.06
N ILE A 73 -9.83 3.01 -13.81
CA ILE A 73 -10.33 3.94 -14.85
C ILE A 73 -9.23 4.95 -15.22
N GLY A 74 -8.52 5.51 -14.24
CA GLY A 74 -7.42 6.44 -14.48
C GLY A 74 -6.31 5.84 -15.33
N GLU A 75 -5.98 4.58 -15.09
CA GLU A 75 -5.00 3.84 -15.90
C GLU A 75 -5.44 3.69 -17.36
N GLU A 76 -6.71 3.33 -17.60
CA GLU A 76 -7.28 3.24 -18.94
C GLU A 76 -7.31 4.58 -19.66
N GLU A 77 -7.65 5.67 -18.97
CA GLU A 77 -7.63 7.02 -19.55
C GLU A 77 -6.21 7.48 -19.89
N VAL A 78 -5.21 7.16 -19.05
CA VAL A 78 -3.79 7.42 -19.36
C VAL A 78 -3.36 6.67 -20.60
N LEU A 79 -3.69 5.37 -20.71
CA LEU A 79 -3.35 4.56 -21.88
C LEU A 79 -4.09 5.02 -23.15
N ARG A 80 -5.33 5.48 -23.02
CA ARG A 80 -6.10 6.04 -24.15
C ARG A 80 -5.42 7.28 -24.72
N GLU A 81 -5.01 8.20 -23.86
CA GLU A 81 -4.33 9.42 -24.28
C GLU A 81 -2.92 9.10 -24.79
N ARG A 82 -2.19 8.25 -24.07
CA ARG A 82 -0.78 7.94 -24.30
C ARG A 82 -0.49 6.43 -24.17
N PRO A 83 -0.64 5.66 -25.27
CA PRO A 83 -0.42 4.21 -25.28
C PRO A 83 1.03 3.79 -24.99
N ASP A 84 2.00 4.67 -25.21
CA ASP A 84 3.43 4.49 -24.93
C ASP A 84 3.80 4.74 -23.46
N ALA A 85 2.84 5.10 -22.60
CA ALA A 85 3.11 5.34 -21.19
C ALA A 85 3.53 4.06 -20.45
N THR A 86 4.61 4.13 -19.67
CA THR A 86 5.03 3.05 -18.78
C THR A 86 4.22 3.13 -17.49
N ILE A 87 3.55 2.04 -17.10
CA ILE A 87 2.70 2.01 -15.90
C ILE A 87 3.29 1.09 -14.86
N PHE A 88 3.41 1.57 -13.63
CA PHE A 88 3.74 0.73 -12.48
C PHE A 88 2.49 0.49 -11.64
N ARG A 89 2.19 -0.78 -11.37
CA ARG A 89 1.14 -1.23 -10.45
C ARG A 89 1.80 -1.76 -9.17
N PRO A 90 2.13 -0.89 -8.19
CA PRO A 90 2.74 -1.33 -6.95
C PRO A 90 1.72 -2.04 -6.04
N ALA A 91 2.19 -3.08 -5.36
CA ALA A 91 1.54 -3.61 -4.16
C ALA A 91 1.60 -2.58 -3.01
N GLU A 92 1.17 -2.98 -1.80
CA GLU A 92 1.37 -2.14 -0.62
C GLU A 92 2.85 -1.80 -0.44
N ILE A 93 3.19 -0.52 -0.52
CA ILE A 93 4.57 -0.06 -0.44
C ILE A 93 4.97 0.07 1.02
N TRP A 94 6.12 -0.51 1.39
CA TRP A 94 6.73 -0.34 2.70
C TRP A 94 8.05 0.43 2.61
N GLY A 95 8.36 1.15 3.70
CA GLY A 95 9.54 1.98 3.83
C GLY A 95 9.45 2.91 5.04
N PRO A 96 10.45 3.79 5.24
CA PRO A 96 10.38 4.81 6.28
C PRO A 96 9.15 5.70 6.09
N HIS A 97 8.37 5.91 7.16
CA HIS A 97 7.14 6.72 7.15
C HIS A 97 6.03 6.22 6.20
N ASP A 98 5.98 4.92 5.94
CA ASP A 98 4.93 4.34 5.13
C ASP A 98 3.55 4.47 5.78
N ARG A 99 2.49 4.32 4.97
CA ARG A 99 1.10 4.30 5.46
C ARG A 99 0.56 2.90 5.64
N PHE A 100 1.40 1.87 5.55
CA PHE A 100 1.02 0.46 5.68
C PHE A 100 1.49 -0.13 7.02
N LEU A 101 2.80 -0.33 7.21
CA LEU A 101 3.39 -0.85 8.45
C LEU A 101 3.21 0.11 9.61
N CYS A 102 3.53 1.40 9.43
CA CYS A 102 3.37 2.40 10.50
C CYS A 102 1.91 2.58 10.92
N TYR A 103 0.96 2.31 10.03
CA TYR A 103 -0.45 2.31 10.39
C TYR A 103 -0.78 1.23 11.42
N PHE A 104 -0.39 -0.02 11.17
CA PHE A 104 -0.60 -1.10 12.14
C PHE A 104 0.20 -0.84 13.43
N ALA A 105 1.47 -0.44 13.31
CA ALA A 105 2.33 -0.18 14.45
C ALA A 105 1.84 0.98 15.34
N SER A 106 1.18 1.99 14.78
CA SER A 106 0.67 3.15 15.53
C SER A 106 -0.66 2.90 16.24
N ARG A 107 -1.46 1.89 15.84
CA ARG A 107 -2.80 1.63 16.39
C ARG A 107 -2.81 1.45 17.91
N PRO A 108 -1.98 0.59 18.53
CA PRO A 108 -2.02 0.37 19.98
C PRO A 108 -1.75 1.61 20.81
N ARG A 109 -0.90 2.52 20.30
CA ARG A 109 -0.57 3.79 20.98
C ARG A 109 -1.77 4.73 21.05
N ARG A 110 -2.68 4.65 20.07
CA ARG A 110 -3.90 5.47 20.02
C ARG A 110 -5.05 4.89 20.83
N PHE A 111 -5.07 3.56 20.98
CA PHE A 111 -6.14 2.84 21.68
C PHE A 111 -5.73 2.36 23.08
N HIS A 112 -4.70 2.99 23.67
CA HIS A 112 -3.97 2.63 24.91
C HIS A 112 -4.77 2.52 26.22
N ARG A 113 -6.10 2.46 26.16
CA ARG A 113 -6.95 2.28 27.35
C ARG A 113 -7.02 0.83 27.85
N PHE A 114 -6.54 -0.14 27.08
CA PHE A 114 -6.55 -1.56 27.46
C PHE A 114 -5.18 -2.19 27.21
N GLN A 115 -4.73 -3.06 28.11
CA GLN A 115 -3.51 -3.87 27.98
C GLN A 115 -3.58 -4.82 26.76
N ASN A 116 -4.80 -5.15 26.32
CA ASN A 116 -5.06 -6.03 25.17
C ASN A 116 -5.29 -5.21 23.89
N VAL A 117 -4.51 -5.54 22.86
CA VAL A 117 -4.61 -4.95 21.53
C VAL A 117 -5.55 -5.80 20.68
N HIS A 118 -6.76 -5.28 20.44
CA HIS A 118 -7.69 -5.87 19.49
C HIS A 118 -7.49 -5.28 18.09
N ILE A 119 -7.16 -6.13 17.11
CA ILE A 119 -7.02 -5.70 15.72
C ILE A 119 -8.19 -6.22 14.90
N PRO A 120 -9.15 -5.36 14.57
CA PRO A 120 -10.25 -5.71 13.70
C PRO A 120 -9.74 -5.81 12.27
N LEU A 121 -9.81 -7.02 11.70
CA LEU A 121 -9.53 -7.33 10.30
C LEU A 121 -10.73 -8.01 9.65
N TRP A 122 -10.88 -7.84 8.34
CA TRP A 122 -11.88 -8.55 7.56
C TRP A 122 -11.57 -10.05 7.58
N ALA A 123 -12.57 -10.89 7.85
CA ALA A 123 -12.40 -12.33 8.01
C ALA A 123 -11.21 -12.74 8.92
N ARG A 124 -10.88 -11.91 9.92
CA ARG A 124 -9.69 -12.05 10.80
C ARG A 124 -8.35 -12.06 10.05
N GLY A 125 -8.27 -11.53 8.84
CA GLY A 125 -7.06 -11.45 8.03
C GLY A 125 -6.59 -12.78 7.41
N LYS A 126 -7.31 -13.89 7.64
CA LYS A 126 -6.90 -15.22 7.18
C LYS A 126 -7.07 -15.44 5.67
N ASN A 127 -8.01 -14.73 5.06
CA ASN A 127 -8.33 -14.86 3.63
C ASN A 127 -7.64 -13.79 2.78
N THR A 128 -6.86 -12.91 3.40
CA THR A 128 -6.20 -11.79 2.73
C THR A 128 -4.70 -12.04 2.69
N VAL A 129 -4.13 -11.99 1.48
CA VAL A 129 -2.70 -12.14 1.24
C VAL A 129 -2.14 -10.83 0.69
N LYS A 130 -0.99 -10.41 1.22
CA LYS A 130 -0.29 -9.19 0.83
C LYS A 130 1.14 -9.50 0.41
N GLN A 131 1.62 -8.86 -0.65
CA GLN A 131 2.97 -9.03 -1.18
C GLN A 131 3.67 -7.67 -1.25
N PRO A 132 4.00 -7.09 -0.08
CA PRO A 132 4.35 -5.68 0.01
C PRO A 132 5.74 -5.41 -0.59
N VAL A 133 5.88 -4.30 -1.31
CA VAL A 133 7.07 -3.94 -2.09
C VAL A 133 7.90 -2.84 -1.41
N CYS A 134 9.23 -2.92 -1.48
CA CYS A 134 10.07 -1.87 -0.93
C CYS A 134 10.00 -0.59 -1.77
N ILE A 135 9.86 0.57 -1.12
CA ILE A 135 9.89 1.87 -1.80
C ILE A 135 11.17 2.09 -2.61
N HIS A 136 12.32 1.62 -2.12
CA HIS A 136 13.61 1.80 -2.80
C HIS A 136 13.69 0.96 -4.07
N ASP A 137 13.13 -0.25 -4.06
CA ASP A 137 13.12 -1.13 -5.22
C ASP A 137 12.17 -0.60 -6.29
N LEU A 138 11.00 -0.10 -5.89
CA LEU A 138 10.09 0.59 -6.80
C LEU A 138 10.76 1.82 -7.45
N ALA A 139 11.46 2.64 -6.65
CA ALA A 139 12.16 3.81 -7.18
C ALA A 139 13.27 3.42 -8.17
N ARG A 140 14.06 2.37 -7.87
CA ARG A 140 15.05 1.84 -8.81
C ARG A 140 14.41 1.29 -10.07
N GLY A 141 13.28 0.58 -9.96
CA GLY A 141 12.51 0.09 -11.10
C GLY A 141 12.05 1.21 -12.02
N ILE A 142 11.48 2.28 -11.44
CA ILE A 142 11.10 3.46 -12.20
C ILE A 142 12.31 4.04 -12.93
N VAL A 143 13.43 4.28 -12.25
CA VAL A 143 14.64 4.84 -12.89
C VAL A 143 15.19 3.92 -13.99
N ASN A 144 15.25 2.61 -13.76
CA ASN A 144 15.73 1.65 -14.76
C ASN A 144 14.82 1.61 -15.99
N SER A 145 13.51 1.74 -15.81
CA SER A 145 12.55 1.82 -16.92
C SER A 145 12.71 3.08 -17.78
N LEU A 146 13.31 4.15 -17.24
CA LEU A 146 13.62 5.35 -18.01
C LEU A 146 14.79 5.16 -18.97
N HIS A 147 15.69 4.23 -18.65
CA HIS A 147 16.85 3.91 -19.47
C HIS A 147 16.59 2.78 -20.46
N ASN A 148 15.54 1.99 -20.26
CA ASN A 148 15.18 0.88 -21.14
C ASN A 148 14.10 1.28 -22.15
N PRO A 149 14.39 1.33 -23.46
CA PRO A 149 13.39 1.63 -24.49
C PRO A 149 12.28 0.57 -24.58
N GLU A 150 12.53 -0.67 -24.16
CA GLU A 150 11.54 -1.76 -24.16
C GLU A 150 10.44 -1.54 -23.11
N SER A 151 10.66 -0.64 -22.14
CA SER A 151 9.67 -0.31 -21.10
C SER A 151 8.56 0.62 -21.57
N LEU A 152 8.65 1.18 -22.78
CA LEU A 152 7.60 2.04 -23.34
C LEU A 152 6.33 1.23 -23.62
N GLY A 153 5.19 1.72 -23.12
CA GLY A 153 3.89 1.04 -23.22
C GLY A 153 3.75 -0.23 -22.38
N GLN A 154 4.73 -0.55 -21.53
CA GLN A 154 4.68 -1.71 -20.65
C GLN A 154 4.01 -1.39 -19.32
N ILE A 155 3.35 -2.41 -18.77
CA ILE A 155 2.77 -2.38 -17.43
C ILE A 155 3.60 -3.30 -16.54
N TYR A 156 4.19 -2.76 -15.48
CA TYR A 156 4.99 -3.50 -14.51
C TYR A 156 4.21 -3.71 -13.21
N GLU A 157 4.09 -4.96 -12.77
CA GLU A 157 3.55 -5.31 -11.46
C GLU A 157 4.68 -5.28 -10.42
N ALA A 158 4.70 -4.22 -9.61
CA ALA A 158 5.74 -4.01 -8.62
C ALA A 158 5.37 -4.67 -7.29
N VAL A 159 5.83 -5.92 -7.13
CA VAL A 159 5.60 -6.75 -5.96
C VAL A 159 6.90 -7.06 -5.21
N GLY A 160 6.79 -7.32 -3.90
CA GLY A 160 7.92 -7.80 -3.09
C GLY A 160 8.21 -9.29 -3.29
N PRO A 161 9.29 -9.82 -2.69
CA PRO A 161 9.73 -11.20 -2.92
C PRO A 161 8.85 -12.25 -2.24
N HIS A 162 8.19 -11.92 -1.11
CA HIS A 162 7.44 -12.87 -0.30
C HIS A 162 5.97 -12.45 -0.15
N ARG A 163 5.06 -13.44 -0.17
CA ARG A 163 3.64 -13.28 0.11
C ARG A 163 3.34 -13.62 1.57
N TYR A 164 2.63 -12.73 2.26
CA TYR A 164 2.26 -12.87 3.66
C TYR A 164 0.76 -12.89 3.85
N ARG A 165 0.28 -13.74 4.74
CA ARG A 165 -1.09 -13.66 5.24
C ARG A 165 -1.22 -12.43 6.14
N LEU A 166 -2.29 -11.65 5.96
CA LEU A 166 -2.41 -10.35 6.63
C LEU A 166 -2.42 -10.47 8.16
N ASP A 167 -3.06 -11.49 8.73
CA ASP A 167 -3.08 -11.71 10.17
C ASP A 167 -1.69 -12.05 10.74
N ASP A 168 -0.90 -12.86 10.03
CA ASP A 168 0.44 -13.24 10.45
C ASP A 168 1.40 -12.05 10.34
N LEU A 169 1.30 -11.29 9.25
CA LEU A 169 2.05 -10.04 9.06
C LEU A 169 1.75 -9.04 10.18
N VAL A 170 0.48 -8.84 10.51
CA VAL A 170 0.06 -7.90 11.56
C VAL A 170 0.52 -8.35 12.94
N LYS A 171 0.38 -9.64 13.28
CA LYS A 171 0.91 -10.19 14.55
C LYS A 171 2.42 -10.01 14.65
N TRP A 172 3.13 -10.25 13.55
CA TRP A 172 4.57 -10.08 13.49
C TRP A 172 5.00 -8.62 13.71
N ILE A 173 4.32 -7.65 13.09
CA ILE A 173 4.53 -6.21 13.36
C ILE A 173 4.41 -5.91 14.86
N TYR A 174 3.37 -6.44 15.53
CA TYR A 174 3.19 -6.21 16.96
C TYR A 174 4.24 -6.88 17.82
N PHE A 175 4.67 -8.09 17.47
CA PHE A 175 5.73 -8.77 18.20
C PHE A 175 7.06 -8.01 18.07
N ILE A 176 7.39 -7.49 16.88
CA ILE A 176 8.56 -6.60 16.70
C ILE A 176 8.40 -5.31 17.52
N CYS A 177 7.18 -4.79 17.63
CA CYS A 177 6.86 -3.66 18.50
C CYS A 177 6.88 -4.01 20.00
N ARG A 178 7.27 -5.22 20.38
CA ARG A 178 7.36 -5.73 21.76
C ARG A 178 6.02 -5.84 22.50
N TYR A 179 4.97 -6.16 21.75
CA TYR A 179 3.73 -6.67 22.36
C TYR A 179 3.83 -8.17 22.53
N LEU A 180 3.38 -8.68 23.68
CA LEU A 180 3.40 -10.11 23.96
C LEU A 180 2.33 -10.81 23.09
N PRO A 181 2.55 -12.07 22.65
CA PRO A 181 1.54 -12.83 21.91
C PRO A 181 0.20 -12.93 22.65
N SER A 182 0.22 -12.95 23.99
CA SER A 182 -0.97 -12.97 24.83
C SER A 182 -1.74 -11.64 24.83
N GLU A 183 -1.13 -10.53 24.43
CA GLU A 183 -1.75 -9.20 24.40
C GLU A 183 -2.41 -8.91 23.04
N VAL A 184 -2.08 -9.66 21.98
CA VAL A 184 -2.44 -9.34 20.59
C VAL A 184 -3.55 -10.26 20.08
N TYR A 185 -4.74 -9.71 19.86
CA TYR A 185 -5.90 -10.45 19.39
C TYR A 185 -6.38 -9.95 18.04
N VAL A 186 -6.24 -10.79 17.00
CA VAL A 186 -6.84 -10.52 15.69
C VAL A 186 -8.32 -10.91 15.74
N THR A 187 -9.19 -9.91 15.68
CA THR A 187 -10.64 -10.07 15.78
C THR A 187 -11.33 -9.77 14.46
N SER A 188 -12.54 -10.29 14.30
CA SER A 188 -13.42 -9.87 13.20
C SER A 188 -13.91 -8.44 13.46
N MET A 189 -14.24 -7.70 12.40
CA MET A 189 -14.82 -6.36 12.52
C MET A 189 -16.17 -6.43 13.24
N THR A 190 -16.23 -5.96 14.49
CA THR A 190 -17.48 -5.95 15.26
C THR A 190 -18.40 -4.81 14.81
N PRO A 191 -19.73 -4.93 15.00
CA PRO A 191 -20.66 -3.83 14.69
C PRO A 191 -20.28 -2.52 15.39
N LEU A 192 -19.76 -2.59 16.63
CA LEU A 192 -19.26 -1.43 17.36
C LEU A 192 -18.06 -0.76 16.67
N PHE A 193 -17.13 -1.56 16.14
CA PHE A 193 -16.00 -1.04 15.37
C PHE A 193 -16.46 -0.36 14.08
N LEU A 194 -17.44 -0.93 13.39
CA LEU A 194 -18.00 -0.34 12.17
C LEU A 194 -18.75 0.97 12.47
N ALA A 195 -19.55 1.00 13.53
CA ALA A 195 -20.23 2.21 13.99
C ALA A 195 -19.23 3.31 14.37
N ARG A 196 -18.14 2.95 15.07
CA ARG A 196 -17.06 3.88 15.40
C ARG A 196 -16.37 4.41 14.14
N THR A 197 -16.07 3.55 13.17
CA THR A 197 -15.47 3.94 11.89
C THR A 197 -16.36 4.93 11.14
N TYR A 198 -17.67 4.70 11.14
CA TYR A 198 -18.64 5.61 10.54
C TYR A 198 -18.69 6.99 11.19
N ILE A 199 -18.68 7.05 12.52
CA ILE A 199 -18.62 8.33 13.25
C ILE A 199 -17.30 9.03 12.94
N TYR A 200 -16.19 8.30 12.97
CA TYR A 200 -14.85 8.86 12.77
C TYR A 200 -14.66 9.45 11.37
N GLU A 201 -15.14 8.76 10.33
CA GLU A 201 -15.16 9.24 8.95
C GLU A 201 -15.97 10.54 8.78
N ARG A 202 -17.08 10.70 9.51
CA ARG A 202 -17.92 11.92 9.46
C ARG A 202 -17.36 13.09 10.25
N VAL A 203 -16.76 12.81 11.42
CA VAL A 203 -16.25 13.85 12.33
C VAL A 203 -14.91 14.39 11.87
N SER A 204 -14.06 13.58 11.24
CA SER A 204 -12.71 13.98 10.84
C SER A 204 -12.37 13.50 9.42
N PRO A 205 -13.06 14.00 8.39
CA PRO A 205 -12.90 13.51 7.02
C PRO A 205 -11.47 13.67 6.48
N ASN A 206 -10.75 14.73 6.85
CA ASN A 206 -9.43 15.04 6.27
C ASN A 206 -8.23 14.37 6.98
N TYR A 207 -8.40 13.86 8.20
CA TYR A 207 -7.31 13.29 9.02
C TYR A 207 -7.62 11.87 9.48
N SER A 208 -8.67 11.25 8.94
CA SER A 208 -9.07 9.93 9.37
C SER A 208 -8.12 8.88 8.82
N HIS A 209 -7.31 8.31 9.72
CA HIS A 209 -6.59 7.07 9.42
C HIS A 209 -7.51 5.85 9.34
N LEU A 210 -8.77 5.96 9.75
CA LEU A 210 -9.73 4.87 9.81
C LEU A 210 -10.98 5.22 8.99
N THR A 211 -10.96 4.86 7.71
CA THR A 211 -12.05 5.08 6.76
C THR A 211 -12.54 3.74 6.21
N PHE A 212 -13.79 3.69 5.73
CA PHE A 212 -14.27 2.45 5.09
C PHE A 212 -13.48 2.15 3.82
N GLU A 213 -13.10 3.19 3.08
CA GLU A 213 -12.27 3.06 1.88
C GLU A 213 -10.97 2.30 2.16
N ARG A 214 -10.29 2.66 3.26
CA ARG A 214 -9.09 1.98 3.70
C ARG A 214 -9.35 0.53 4.13
N LEU A 215 -10.44 0.27 4.84
CA LEU A 215 -10.80 -1.10 5.25
C LEU A 215 -11.05 -2.01 4.05
N GLU A 216 -11.71 -1.51 3.01
CA GLU A 216 -11.92 -2.26 1.76
C GLU A 216 -10.60 -2.55 1.06
N ARG A 217 -9.70 -1.55 0.96
CA ARG A 217 -8.36 -1.71 0.37
C ARG A 217 -7.50 -2.72 1.13
N GLU A 218 -7.48 -2.63 2.46
CA GLU A 218 -6.76 -3.56 3.33
C GLU A 218 -7.28 -4.99 3.21
N SER A 219 -8.57 -5.16 2.92
CA SER A 219 -9.21 -6.48 2.81
C SER A 219 -8.94 -7.16 1.46
N ALA A 220 -8.61 -6.40 0.42
CA ALA A 220 -8.32 -6.92 -0.91
C ALA A 220 -7.00 -7.72 -0.92
N THR A 221 -7.04 -8.90 -1.53
CA THR A 221 -5.84 -9.74 -1.73
C THR A 221 -5.04 -9.25 -2.93
N ASP A 222 -3.72 -9.28 -2.81
CA ASP A 222 -2.81 -8.94 -3.89
C ASP A 222 -2.75 -10.12 -4.89
N ILE A 223 -3.19 -9.86 -6.12
CA ILE A 223 -3.26 -10.84 -7.22
C ILE A 223 -2.43 -10.29 -8.38
N LEU A 224 -1.57 -11.14 -8.95
CA LEU A 224 -0.77 -10.82 -10.12
C LEU A 224 -1.56 -11.14 -11.40
N SER A 225 -1.49 -10.25 -12.39
CA SER A 225 -2.13 -10.42 -13.69
C SER A 225 -1.23 -11.15 -14.70
N GLY A 226 0.03 -11.41 -14.33
CA GLY A 226 1.03 -12.03 -15.20
C GLY A 226 1.83 -11.01 -16.04
N CYS A 227 1.80 -9.73 -15.65
CA CYS A 227 2.62 -8.70 -16.27
C CYS A 227 4.09 -8.82 -15.81
N PRO A 228 5.05 -8.22 -16.55
CA PRO A 228 6.43 -8.11 -16.11
C PRO A 228 6.57 -7.53 -14.71
N THR A 229 7.58 -7.98 -13.97
CA THR A 229 7.82 -7.57 -12.58
C THR A 229 9.07 -6.69 -12.47
N LEU A 230 9.43 -6.29 -11.25
CA LEU A 230 10.67 -5.53 -11.02
C LEU A 230 11.95 -6.32 -11.31
N ASP A 231 11.87 -7.66 -11.28
CA ASP A 231 13.02 -8.52 -11.62
C ASP A 231 13.42 -8.33 -13.10
N ASP A 232 12.46 -8.12 -14.00
CA ASP A 232 12.69 -7.86 -15.42
C ASP A 232 13.39 -6.52 -15.68
N LEU A 233 13.35 -5.61 -14.71
CA LEU A 233 14.05 -4.31 -14.73
C LEU A 233 15.42 -4.38 -14.04
N ASN A 234 15.97 -5.59 -13.82
CA ASN A 234 17.23 -5.84 -13.13
C ASN A 234 17.28 -5.23 -11.71
N VAL A 235 16.13 -5.20 -11.01
CA VAL A 235 16.08 -4.71 -9.62
C VAL A 235 16.16 -5.90 -8.67
N LYS A 236 17.18 -5.91 -7.81
CA LYS A 236 17.26 -6.87 -6.71
C LYS A 236 16.21 -6.52 -5.65
N LEU A 237 15.25 -7.42 -5.44
CA LEU A 237 14.19 -7.27 -4.45
C LEU A 237 14.72 -7.37 -3.01
N SER A 238 14.35 -6.39 -2.19
CA SER A 238 14.66 -6.30 -0.77
C SER A 238 13.61 -7.06 0.04
N LYS A 239 14.07 -7.84 1.02
CA LYS A 239 13.20 -8.61 1.92
C LYS A 239 12.67 -7.72 3.03
N LEU A 240 11.42 -7.93 3.42
CA LEU A 240 10.81 -7.13 4.48
C LEU A 240 11.44 -7.46 5.85
N GLU A 241 11.78 -8.72 6.06
CA GLU A 241 12.42 -9.28 7.26
C GLU A 241 13.69 -8.54 7.66
N ASP A 242 14.51 -8.16 6.68
CA ASP A 242 15.79 -7.52 6.91
C ASP A 242 15.64 -6.05 7.36
N HIS A 243 14.53 -5.39 6.99
CA HIS A 243 14.35 -3.94 7.15
C HIS A 243 13.26 -3.53 8.15
N ILE A 244 12.32 -4.41 8.46
CA ILE A 244 11.15 -4.08 9.27
C ILE A 244 11.52 -3.52 10.65
N ASN A 245 12.59 -4.04 11.27
CA ASN A 245 13.07 -3.60 12.58
C ASN A 245 13.41 -2.11 12.61
N HIS A 246 14.04 -1.60 11.56
CA HIS A 246 14.39 -0.18 11.45
C HIS A 246 13.18 0.72 11.22
N ILE A 247 12.16 0.23 10.53
CA ILE A 247 10.94 0.99 10.21
C ILE A 247 10.06 1.12 11.45
N VAL A 248 9.81 0.02 12.16
CA VAL A 248 8.87 0.01 13.30
C VAL A 248 9.53 0.30 14.64
N PHE A 249 10.85 0.53 14.69
CA PHE A 249 11.61 0.87 15.90
C PHE A 249 10.95 2.00 16.71
N LEU A 250 10.47 3.05 16.04
CA LEU A 250 9.80 4.19 16.68
C LEU A 250 8.50 3.81 17.38
N TYR A 251 7.91 2.67 17.05
CA TYR A 251 6.64 2.17 17.60
C TYR A 251 6.80 1.15 18.73
N ARG A 252 8.03 0.65 18.98
CA ARG A 252 8.33 -0.33 20.03
C ARG A 252 7.86 0.16 21.41
N ARG A 253 7.33 -0.77 22.22
CA ARG A 253 7.11 -0.55 23.66
C ARG A 253 8.47 -0.56 24.36
N GLN A 254 8.62 0.26 25.41
CA GLN A 254 9.87 0.37 26.20
C GLN A 254 11.10 0.78 25.37
N HIS A 255 11.17 2.06 25.01
CA HIS A 255 12.28 2.62 24.22
C HIS A 255 13.67 2.48 24.85
N PHE A 256 13.76 2.19 26.15
CA PHE A 256 15.01 2.08 26.90
C PHE A 256 15.70 0.71 26.83
N TYR A 257 15.10 -0.25 26.12
CA TYR A 257 15.67 -1.59 25.98
C TYR A 257 16.99 -1.58 25.20
N TRP A 258 17.97 -2.31 25.73
CA TRP A 258 19.24 -2.60 25.07
C TRP A 258 19.19 -3.99 24.45
N ASP A 259 19.30 -4.07 23.12
CA ASP A 259 19.28 -5.35 22.38
C ASP A 259 20.36 -6.34 22.90
N ALA A 260 21.48 -5.83 23.43
CA ALA A 260 22.54 -6.62 24.04
C ALA A 260 22.14 -7.42 25.30
N LEU A 261 21.05 -7.04 25.98
CA LEU A 261 20.57 -7.75 27.18
C LEU A 261 19.70 -8.98 26.86
N GLY A 262 19.22 -9.12 25.61
CA GLY A 262 18.48 -10.29 25.16
C GLY A 262 17.15 -10.56 25.90
N GLU A 263 16.54 -9.55 26.54
CA GLU A 263 15.32 -9.74 27.35
C GLU A 263 14.08 -10.09 26.50
N PHE A 264 14.10 -9.78 25.20
CA PHE A 264 13.05 -10.17 24.26
C PHE A 264 13.62 -11.05 23.12
N PRO A 265 13.06 -12.25 22.87
CA PRO A 265 13.47 -13.07 21.75
C PRO A 265 13.09 -12.40 20.43
N GLU A 266 13.92 -12.55 19.39
CA GLU A 266 13.56 -12.08 18.05
C GLU A 266 12.39 -12.91 17.49
N PRO A 267 11.32 -12.28 16.98
CA PRO A 267 10.24 -13.02 16.35
C PRO A 267 10.75 -13.82 15.17
N PRO A 268 10.32 -15.08 14.98
CA PRO A 268 10.47 -15.70 13.69
C PRO A 268 9.68 -14.90 12.64
N PRO A 269 10.19 -14.79 11.39
CA PRO A 269 9.43 -14.19 10.31
C PRO A 269 8.12 -14.95 10.08
N PRO A 270 7.06 -14.27 9.60
CA PRO A 270 5.77 -14.88 9.36
C PRO A 270 5.89 -15.98 8.29
N PRO A 271 5.06 -17.03 8.35
CA PRO A 271 5.08 -18.10 7.37
C PRO A 271 4.82 -17.53 5.96
N ILE A 272 5.75 -17.80 5.05
CA ILE A 272 5.64 -17.40 3.66
C ILE A 272 4.60 -18.31 3.00
N GLN A 273 3.61 -17.72 2.34
CA GLN A 273 2.66 -18.49 1.55
C GLN A 273 3.22 -18.72 0.16
N PHE A 274 3.45 -19.99 -0.19
CA PHE A 274 3.74 -20.41 -1.55
C PHE A 274 2.44 -20.85 -2.20
N GLN A 275 1.88 -20.00 -3.06
CA GLN A 275 0.84 -20.32 -4.03
C GLN A 275 0.63 -19.12 -4.96
#